data_AF-A0A3M0CG83-F1
#
_entry.id   AF-A0A3M0CG83-F1
#
_cell.length_a   1.000
_cell.length_b   1.000
_cell.length_c   1.000
_cell.angle_alpha   90.00
_cell.angle_beta   90.00
_cell.angle_gamma   90.00
#
_symmetry.space_group_name_H-M   'P 1'
#
loop_
_entity.id
_entity.type
_entity.pdbx_description
1 polymer ?
#
loop_
_entity_poly.entity_id
_entity_poly.type
_entity_poly.pdbx_seq_one_letter_code
_entity_poly.pdbx_strand_id
1 'polypeptide(L)'
;MDEIELTGSRIPAADTLADFLSESLSRHDPRQKSLGPAQQAVADRLAAALDGELGDMVRELERVATCRQPAPAFAVNDHLPPFEAFCAGLRQIGETLLPHMAREYAALCRAEGVDTVPLRWILDARSEAFIAYLLQLAEVHGLAFDNGPRQMGVAERLTLHRLTADLHRVASENAGAD
;
A
#
# COMPACT_ATOMS: atom_id res chain seq x y z
N MET A 1 -11.93 36.73 11.22
CA MET A 1 -12.25 35.28 11.23
C MET A 1 -11.91 34.82 9.85
N ASP A 2 -10.73 34.22 9.70
CA ASP A 2 -10.22 33.79 8.41
C ASP A 2 -10.87 32.47 8.02
N GLU A 3 -11.52 32.46 6.85
CA GLU A 3 -11.98 31.25 6.18
C GLU A 3 -10.75 30.48 5.69
N ILE A 4 -10.55 29.29 6.25
CA ILE A 4 -9.60 28.33 5.68
C ILE A 4 -10.32 27.68 4.49
N GLU A 5 -9.99 28.16 3.28
CA GLU A 5 -10.29 27.46 2.03
C GLU A 5 -9.63 26.07 2.09
N LEU A 6 -10.44 25.06 2.36
CA LEU A 6 -10.11 23.66 2.10
C LEU A 6 -10.04 23.50 0.57
N THR A 7 -8.86 23.72 0.02
CA THR A 7 -8.54 23.36 -1.37
C THR A 7 -8.83 21.89 -1.54
N GLY A 8 -9.91 21.61 -2.27
CA GLY A 8 -10.29 20.27 -2.68
C GLY A 8 -9.13 19.64 -3.43
N SER A 9 -8.46 18.70 -2.77
CA SER A 9 -7.59 17.74 -3.43
C SER A 9 -8.48 16.93 -4.38
N ARG A 10 -8.55 17.39 -5.63
CA ARG A 10 -9.14 16.60 -6.71
C ARG A 10 -8.22 15.40 -6.89
N ILE A 11 -8.66 14.28 -6.32
CA ILE A 11 -8.11 12.96 -6.63
C ILE A 11 -8.26 12.80 -8.16
N PRO A 12 -7.15 12.64 -8.90
CA PRO A 12 -7.23 12.42 -10.35
C PRO A 12 -8.06 11.17 -10.64
N ALA A 13 -8.73 11.17 -11.79
CA ALA A 13 -9.56 10.08 -12.28
C ALA A 13 -8.69 8.86 -12.62
N ALA A 14 -8.32 8.10 -11.61
CA ALA A 14 -7.91 6.71 -11.73
C ALA A 14 -9.21 5.90 -11.88
N ASP A 15 -9.49 5.36 -13.08
CA ASP A 15 -10.69 4.57 -13.34
C ASP A 15 -10.70 3.24 -12.55
N THR A 16 -9.52 2.83 -12.05
CA THR A 16 -9.32 1.69 -11.13
C THR A 16 -8.28 2.01 -10.04
N LEU A 17 -8.29 1.31 -8.90
CA LEU A 17 -7.28 1.53 -7.86
C LEU A 17 -5.88 1.06 -8.28
N ALA A 18 -5.79 0.17 -9.27
CA ALA A 18 -4.54 -0.17 -9.96
C ALA A 18 -3.95 1.03 -10.73
N ASP A 19 -4.80 1.91 -11.29
CA ASP A 19 -4.34 3.15 -11.93
C ASP A 19 -3.78 4.13 -10.89
N PHE A 20 -4.38 4.20 -9.70
CA PHE A 20 -3.88 5.01 -8.59
C PHE A 20 -2.50 4.54 -8.09
N LEU A 21 -2.27 3.22 -8.01
CA LEU A 21 -0.96 2.66 -7.66
C LEU A 21 0.08 2.97 -8.74
N SER A 22 -0.27 2.78 -10.01
CA SER A 22 0.60 3.12 -11.14
C SER A 22 0.98 4.61 -11.12
N GLU A 23 0.01 5.49 -10.83
CA GLU A 23 0.25 6.91 -10.67
C GLU A 23 1.09 7.24 -9.42
N SER A 24 0.84 6.58 -8.29
CA SER A 24 1.61 6.80 -7.05
C SER A 24 3.06 6.37 -7.19
N LEU A 25 3.33 5.27 -7.90
CA LEU A 25 4.66 4.81 -8.26
C LEU A 25 5.37 5.78 -9.21
N SER A 26 4.64 6.37 -10.17
CA SER A 26 5.21 7.38 -11.08
C SER A 26 5.62 8.68 -10.37
N ARG A 27 4.99 8.99 -9.22
CA ARG A 27 5.29 10.18 -8.41
C ARG A 27 6.43 9.96 -7.40
N HIS A 28 6.67 8.71 -7.02
CA HIS A 28 7.77 8.33 -6.13
C HIS A 28 9.03 8.04 -6.95
N ASP A 29 9.67 9.09 -7.47
CA ASP A 29 11.05 9.04 -7.94
C ASP A 29 11.97 9.74 -6.92
N PRO A 30 12.37 9.05 -5.84
CA PRO A 30 13.27 9.62 -4.85
C PRO A 30 14.70 9.62 -5.40
N ARG A 31 15.02 10.65 -6.20
CA ARG A 31 16.37 11.22 -6.38
C ARG A 31 17.51 10.21 -6.63
N GLN A 32 17.91 10.12 -7.90
CA GLN A 32 19.25 10.48 -8.39
C GLN A 32 20.43 10.28 -7.41
N LYS A 33 20.69 9.04 -6.98
CA LYS A 33 22.09 8.62 -7.03
C LYS A 33 22.39 8.45 -8.51
N SER A 34 23.45 9.08 -9.01
CA SER A 34 23.90 8.88 -10.39
C SER A 34 24.38 7.44 -10.54
N LEU A 35 23.44 6.51 -10.66
CA LEU A 35 23.69 5.15 -11.04
C LEU A 35 24.36 5.20 -12.41
N GLY A 36 25.39 4.37 -12.61
CA GLY A 36 25.90 4.17 -13.95
C GLY A 36 24.78 3.62 -14.86
N PRO A 37 24.84 3.80 -16.19
CA PRO A 37 23.78 3.34 -17.10
C PRO A 37 23.40 1.86 -16.91
N ALA A 38 24.39 1.01 -16.62
CA ALA A 38 24.16 -0.41 -16.35
C ALA A 38 23.41 -0.66 -15.03
N GLN A 39 23.72 0.10 -13.98
CA GLN A 39 23.04 -0.01 -12.68
C GLN A 39 21.62 0.54 -12.75
N GLN A 40 21.41 1.63 -13.51
CA GLN A 40 20.08 2.16 -13.77
C GLN A 40 19.22 1.13 -14.51
N ALA A 41 19.77 0.47 -15.53
CA ALA A 41 19.04 -0.55 -16.27
C ALA A 41 18.62 -1.75 -15.38
N VAL A 42 19.43 -2.12 -14.38
CA VAL A 42 19.04 -3.14 -13.40
C VAL A 42 17.94 -2.61 -12.48
N ALA A 43 18.10 -1.40 -11.95
CA ALA A 43 17.10 -0.77 -11.10
C ALA A 43 15.73 -0.67 -11.80
N ASP A 44 15.72 -0.28 -13.07
CA ASP A 44 14.49 -0.17 -13.87
C ASP A 44 13.81 -1.54 -14.07
N ARG A 45 14.60 -2.61 -14.27
CA ARG A 45 14.05 -3.98 -14.37
C ARG A 45 13.47 -4.48 -13.05
N LEU A 46 14.19 -4.25 -11.94
CA LEU A 46 13.71 -4.63 -10.61
C LEU A 46 12.43 -3.88 -10.24
N ALA A 47 12.40 -2.58 -10.53
CA ALA A 47 11.23 -1.73 -10.36
C ALA A 47 10.04 -2.25 -11.17
N ALA A 48 10.21 -2.49 -12.47
CA ALA A 48 9.15 -3.00 -13.34
C ALA A 48 8.64 -4.37 -12.91
N ALA A 49 9.52 -5.27 -12.46
CA ALA A 49 9.13 -6.59 -11.96
C ALA A 49 8.28 -6.46 -10.68
N LEU A 50 8.72 -5.66 -9.71
CA LEU A 50 7.96 -5.42 -8.49
C LEU A 50 6.63 -4.69 -8.73
N ASP A 51 6.59 -3.78 -9.71
CA ASP A 51 5.35 -3.10 -10.10
C ASP A 51 4.36 -4.13 -10.69
N GLY A 52 4.85 -5.12 -11.42
CA GLY A 52 4.07 -6.27 -11.90
C GLY A 52 3.48 -7.09 -10.74
N GLU A 53 4.33 -7.51 -9.79
CA GLU A 53 3.90 -8.27 -8.61
C GLU A 53 2.86 -7.50 -7.78
N LEU A 54 3.12 -6.21 -7.52
CA LEU A 54 2.19 -5.34 -6.80
C LEU A 54 0.86 -5.20 -7.52
N GLY A 55 0.89 -5.03 -8.84
CA GLY A 55 -0.29 -4.96 -9.68
C GLY A 55 -1.09 -6.27 -9.69
N ASP A 56 -0.43 -7.42 -9.66
CA ASP A 56 -1.08 -8.73 -9.54
C ASP A 56 -1.73 -8.91 -8.16
N MET A 57 -1.01 -8.59 -7.07
CA MET A 57 -1.55 -8.63 -5.70
C MET A 57 -2.81 -7.78 -5.55
N VAL A 58 -2.79 -6.55 -6.07
CA VAL A 58 -3.93 -5.63 -5.95
C VAL A 58 -5.12 -6.10 -6.79
N ARG A 59 -4.88 -6.55 -8.03
CA ARG A 59 -5.95 -7.14 -8.86
C ARG A 59 -6.59 -8.35 -8.20
N GLU A 60 -5.80 -9.17 -7.53
CA GLU A 60 -6.30 -10.32 -6.78
C GLU A 60 -7.13 -9.92 -5.56
N LEU A 61 -6.69 -8.91 -4.81
CA LEU A 61 -7.49 -8.32 -3.71
C LEU A 61 -8.82 -7.76 -4.22
N GLU A 62 -8.81 -7.02 -5.34
CA GLU A 62 -10.01 -6.49 -5.99
C GLU A 62 -10.93 -7.61 -6.50
N ARG A 63 -10.36 -8.69 -7.05
CA ARG A 63 -11.12 -9.86 -7.50
C ARG A 63 -11.82 -10.57 -6.36
N VAL A 64 -11.15 -10.75 -5.22
CA VAL A 64 -11.76 -11.33 -4.02
C VAL A 64 -12.85 -10.41 -3.46
N ALA A 65 -12.63 -9.09 -3.46
CA ALA A 65 -13.62 -8.12 -3.00
C ALA A 65 -14.87 -8.06 -3.90
N THR A 66 -14.74 -8.32 -5.19
CA THR A 66 -15.86 -8.33 -6.16
C THR A 66 -16.59 -9.67 -6.24
N CYS A 67 -15.96 -10.74 -5.79
CA CYS A 67 -16.58 -12.05 -5.69
C CYS A 67 -17.60 -12.08 -4.54
N ARG A 68 -18.88 -12.27 -4.87
CA ARG A 68 -19.95 -12.61 -3.91
C ARG A 68 -19.76 -14.03 -3.38
N GLN A 69 -18.66 -14.30 -2.71
CA GLN A 69 -18.52 -15.53 -1.94
C GLN A 69 -19.13 -15.30 -0.55
N PRO A 70 -19.86 -16.29 0.00
CA PRO A 70 -20.20 -16.24 1.42
C PRO A 70 -18.89 -16.10 2.18
N ALA A 71 -18.78 -15.03 2.98
CA ALA A 71 -17.56 -14.71 3.69
C ALA A 71 -17.05 -15.97 4.41
N PRO A 72 -15.78 -16.38 4.18
CA PRO A 72 -15.16 -17.35 5.08
C PRO A 72 -15.32 -16.81 6.49
N ALA A 73 -15.54 -17.70 7.46
CA ALA A 73 -15.48 -17.34 8.87
C ALA A 73 -14.03 -17.00 9.24
N PHE A 74 -13.51 -15.90 8.69
CA PHE A 74 -12.49 -15.15 9.39
C PHE A 74 -13.14 -14.79 10.73
N ALA A 75 -12.40 -14.99 11.82
CA ALA A 75 -12.79 -14.48 13.11
C ALA A 75 -12.82 -12.95 12.99
N VAL A 76 -13.92 -12.42 12.44
CA VAL A 76 -14.28 -11.03 12.59
C VAL A 76 -14.27 -10.84 14.09
N ASN A 77 -13.46 -9.89 14.56
CA ASN A 77 -13.55 -9.47 15.94
C ASN A 77 -14.96 -8.91 16.11
N ASP A 78 -15.94 -9.76 16.43
CA ASP A 78 -17.38 -9.44 16.57
C ASP A 78 -17.65 -8.38 17.65
N HIS A 79 -16.59 -7.88 18.28
CA HIS A 79 -16.59 -6.87 19.32
C HIS A 79 -16.03 -5.51 18.89
N LEU A 80 -15.46 -5.40 17.68
CA LEU A 80 -14.94 -4.12 17.16
C LEU A 80 -16.01 -3.34 16.37
N PRO A 81 -15.99 -2.01 16.42
CA PRO A 81 -16.74 -1.17 15.49
C PRO A 81 -16.43 -1.50 14.02
N PRO A 82 -17.38 -1.31 13.07
CA PRO A 82 -17.20 -1.69 11.66
C PRO A 82 -15.94 -1.11 11.00
N PHE A 83 -15.64 0.17 11.20
CA PHE A 83 -14.41 0.79 10.68
C PHE A 83 -13.14 0.18 11.28
N GLU A 84 -13.13 -0.08 12.59
CA GLU A 84 -12.00 -0.71 13.28
C GLU A 84 -11.78 -2.15 12.80
N ALA A 85 -12.85 -2.92 12.60
CA ALA A 85 -12.79 -4.26 12.04
C ALA A 85 -12.25 -4.24 10.59
N PHE A 86 -12.67 -3.26 9.78
CA PHE A 86 -12.16 -3.07 8.43
C PHE A 86 -10.65 -2.76 8.43
N CYS A 87 -10.22 -1.80 9.27
CA CYS A 87 -8.80 -1.47 9.43
C CYS A 87 -7.97 -2.67 9.95
N ALA A 88 -8.53 -3.49 10.84
CA ALA A 88 -7.86 -4.72 11.30
C ALA A 88 -7.66 -5.73 10.16
N GLY A 89 -8.64 -5.88 9.26
CA GLY A 89 -8.51 -6.68 8.05
C GLY A 89 -7.42 -6.17 7.11
N LEU A 90 -7.38 -4.85 6.87
CA LEU A 90 -6.32 -4.22 6.07
C LEU A 90 -4.93 -4.39 6.70
N ARG A 91 -4.83 -4.32 8.03
CA ARG A 91 -3.57 -4.61 8.74
C ARG A 91 -3.13 -6.04 8.47
N GLN A 92 -4.02 -7.02 8.56
CA GLN A 92 -3.69 -8.43 8.32
C GLN A 92 -3.23 -8.68 6.88
N ILE A 93 -3.84 -7.99 5.91
CA ILE A 93 -3.38 -7.99 4.51
C ILE A 93 -1.94 -7.44 4.43
N GLY A 94 -1.68 -6.28 5.04
CA GLY A 94 -0.34 -5.68 5.10
C GLY A 94 0.71 -6.56 5.76
N GLU A 95 0.37 -7.16 6.91
CA GLU A 95 1.21 -8.13 7.65
C GLU A 95 1.58 -9.36 6.83
N THR A 96 0.80 -9.68 5.78
CA THR A 96 1.08 -10.82 4.89
C THR A 96 1.85 -10.38 3.64
N LEU A 97 1.40 -9.31 2.99
CA LEU A 97 1.87 -8.93 1.67
C LEU A 97 3.14 -8.07 1.69
N LEU A 98 3.34 -7.20 2.69
CA LEU A 98 4.59 -6.42 2.79
C LEU A 98 5.83 -7.33 3.00
N PRO A 99 5.80 -8.35 3.88
CA PRO A 99 6.90 -9.32 3.96
C PRO A 99 7.09 -10.12 2.67
N HIS A 100 6.01 -10.43 1.95
CA HIS A 100 6.09 -11.13 0.67
C HIS A 100 6.82 -10.28 -0.38
N MET A 101 6.46 -8.99 -0.51
CA MET A 101 7.16 -8.05 -1.39
C MET A 101 8.65 -7.95 -1.09
N ALA A 102 9.02 -7.89 0.19
CA ALA A 102 10.43 -7.87 0.58
C ALA A 102 11.19 -9.13 0.13
N ARG A 103 10.55 -10.32 0.25
CA ARG A 103 11.13 -11.59 -0.22
C ARG A 103 11.26 -11.63 -1.74
N GLU A 104 10.25 -11.15 -2.48
CA GLU A 104 10.30 -11.09 -3.95
C GLU A 104 11.39 -10.12 -4.41
N TYR A 105 11.51 -8.95 -3.79
CA TYR A 105 12.62 -8.03 -4.04
C TYR A 105 13.99 -8.69 -3.84
N ALA A 106 14.20 -9.36 -2.70
CA ALA A 106 15.45 -10.06 -2.43
C ALA A 106 15.72 -11.19 -3.45
N ALA A 107 14.68 -11.90 -3.89
CA ALA A 107 14.80 -12.92 -4.93
C ALA A 107 15.19 -12.33 -6.29
N LEU A 108 14.58 -11.22 -6.69
CA LEU A 108 14.89 -10.49 -7.92
C LEU A 108 16.32 -9.94 -7.90
N CYS A 109 16.77 -9.35 -6.78
CA CYS A 109 18.15 -8.92 -6.60
C CYS A 109 19.15 -10.07 -6.75
N ARG A 110 18.87 -11.23 -6.15
CA ARG A 110 19.70 -12.44 -6.33
C ARG A 110 19.73 -12.94 -7.77
N ALA A 111 18.61 -12.89 -8.48
CA ALA A 111 18.53 -13.30 -9.88
C ALA A 111 19.33 -12.38 -10.81
N GLU A 112 19.37 -11.08 -10.51
CA GLU A 112 20.17 -10.08 -11.23
C GLU A 112 21.63 -10.00 -10.74
N GLY A 113 21.99 -10.74 -9.68
CA GLY A 113 23.34 -10.76 -9.12
C GLY A 113 23.75 -9.45 -8.45
N VAL A 114 22.81 -8.74 -7.83
CA VAL A 114 23.04 -7.44 -7.17
C VAL A 114 22.69 -7.48 -5.68
N ASP A 115 23.36 -6.63 -4.90
CA ASP A 115 23.06 -6.46 -3.48
C ASP A 115 21.71 -5.74 -3.28
N THR A 116 21.01 -6.12 -2.21
CA THR A 116 19.70 -5.55 -1.82
C THR A 116 19.83 -4.11 -1.30
N VAL A 117 20.93 -3.77 -0.62
CA VAL A 117 21.10 -2.49 0.09
C VAL A 117 21.13 -1.27 -0.84
N PRO A 118 21.92 -1.23 -1.93
CA PRO A 118 22.04 -0.04 -2.78
C PRO A 118 20.74 0.34 -3.50
N LEU A 119 19.88 -0.66 -3.76
CA LEU A 119 18.62 -0.51 -4.50
C LEU A 119 17.38 -0.60 -3.60
N ARG A 120 17.56 -0.63 -2.27
CA ARG A 120 16.46 -0.77 -1.29
C ARG A 120 15.35 0.28 -1.44
N TRP A 121 15.71 1.47 -1.93
CA TRP A 121 14.75 2.52 -2.23
C TRP A 121 13.64 2.07 -3.21
N ILE A 122 13.90 1.07 -4.06
CA ILE A 122 12.89 0.48 -4.95
C ILE A 122 11.82 -0.19 -4.08
N LEU A 123 12.21 -1.10 -3.18
CA LEU A 123 11.29 -1.77 -2.25
C LEU A 123 10.55 -0.75 -1.37
N ASP A 124 11.26 0.24 -0.82
CA ASP A 124 10.67 1.26 0.05
C ASP A 124 9.57 2.04 -0.69
N ALA A 125 9.83 2.49 -1.92
CA ALA A 125 8.84 3.22 -2.73
C ALA A 125 7.59 2.38 -3.06
N ARG A 126 7.76 1.09 -3.38
CA ARG A 126 6.62 0.20 -3.67
C ARG A 126 5.83 -0.15 -2.41
N SER A 127 6.53 -0.33 -1.28
CA SER A 127 5.90 -0.54 0.02
C SER A 127 5.06 0.67 0.41
N GLU A 128 5.59 1.89 0.22
CA GLU A 128 4.86 3.13 0.47
C GLU A 128 3.60 3.24 -0.41
N ALA A 129 3.72 2.95 -1.71
CA ALA A 129 2.58 2.95 -2.62
C ALA A 129 1.50 1.95 -2.17
N PHE A 130 1.90 0.75 -1.75
CA PHE A 130 0.96 -0.26 -1.25
C PHE A 130 0.28 0.17 0.05
N ILE A 131 1.03 0.76 0.99
CA ILE A 131 0.47 1.30 2.24
C ILE A 131 -0.54 2.40 1.93
N ALA A 132 -0.19 3.35 1.06
CA ALA A 132 -1.09 4.42 0.62
C ALA A 132 -2.38 3.86 0.01
N TYR A 133 -2.28 2.80 -0.79
CA TYR A 133 -3.44 2.07 -1.32
C TYR A 133 -4.34 1.50 -0.21
N LEU A 134 -3.78 0.80 0.79
CA LEU A 134 -4.56 0.26 1.90
C LEU A 134 -5.24 1.37 2.73
N LEU A 135 -4.55 2.49 2.95
CA LEU A 135 -5.13 3.64 3.65
C LEU A 135 -6.26 4.29 2.84
N GLN A 136 -6.11 4.42 1.53
CA GLN A 136 -7.16 4.91 0.65
C GLN A 136 -8.39 4.00 0.67
N LEU A 137 -8.20 2.68 0.72
CA LEU A 137 -9.31 1.73 0.91
C LEU A 137 -10.04 1.96 2.23
N ALA A 138 -9.30 2.19 3.33
CA ALA A 138 -9.88 2.52 4.62
C ALA A 138 -10.73 3.80 4.56
N GLU A 139 -10.21 4.85 3.93
CA GLU A 139 -10.90 6.13 3.82
C GLU A 139 -12.15 6.04 2.93
N VAL A 140 -12.07 5.40 1.77
CA VAL A 140 -13.18 5.36 0.80
C VAL A 140 -14.24 4.35 1.20
N HIS A 141 -13.82 3.13 1.57
CA HIS A 141 -14.74 2.03 1.82
C HIS A 141 -15.03 1.85 3.31
N GLY A 142 -14.05 2.05 4.19
CA GLY A 142 -14.27 1.94 5.63
C GLY A 142 -15.29 2.96 6.14
N LEU A 143 -15.19 4.23 5.71
CA LEU A 143 -16.13 5.28 6.14
C LEU A 143 -17.55 5.10 5.59
N ALA A 144 -17.69 4.42 4.44
CA ALA A 144 -18.99 4.11 3.87
C ALA A 144 -19.81 3.16 4.76
N PHE A 145 -19.16 2.35 5.61
CA PHE A 145 -19.84 1.45 6.54
C PHE A 145 -20.45 2.13 7.76
N ASP A 146 -19.88 3.25 8.23
CA ASP A 146 -20.31 3.86 9.50
C ASP A 146 -21.33 5.00 9.33
N ASN A 147 -21.26 5.89 8.33
CA ASN A 147 -22.07 7.14 8.37
C ASN A 147 -22.50 7.80 7.03
N GLY A 148 -22.36 7.12 5.89
CA GLY A 148 -22.49 7.80 4.58
C GLY A 148 -21.36 8.81 4.36
N PRO A 149 -21.40 9.67 3.32
CA PRO A 149 -20.26 10.51 2.91
C PRO A 149 -20.03 11.74 3.82
N ARG A 150 -20.00 11.55 5.14
CA ARG A 150 -19.66 12.59 6.13
C ARG A 150 -18.22 12.44 6.61
N GLN A 151 -17.63 13.58 6.98
CA GLN A 151 -16.25 13.70 7.46
C GLN A 151 -15.91 12.69 8.56
N MET A 152 -14.70 12.12 8.47
CA MET A 152 -14.12 11.20 9.44
C MET A 152 -14.09 11.80 10.86
N GLY A 153 -14.64 11.08 11.83
CA GLY A 153 -14.64 11.47 13.24
C GLY A 153 -13.27 11.30 13.91
N VAL A 154 -13.18 11.68 15.19
CA VAL A 154 -11.91 11.61 15.95
C VAL A 154 -11.44 10.18 16.16
N ALA A 155 -12.37 9.24 16.40
CA ALA A 155 -12.05 7.84 16.66
C ALA A 155 -11.55 7.13 15.39
N GLU A 156 -12.16 7.42 14.25
CA GLU A 156 -11.79 6.91 12.94
C GLU A 156 -10.43 7.45 12.51
N ARG A 157 -10.16 8.75 12.73
CA ARG A 157 -8.82 9.32 12.50
C ARG A 157 -7.74 8.64 13.34
N LEU A 158 -8.03 8.38 14.62
CA LEU A 158 -7.09 7.70 15.51
C LEU A 158 -6.83 6.26 15.05
N THR A 159 -7.88 5.57 14.60
CA THR A 159 -7.79 4.21 14.05
C THR A 159 -6.97 4.18 12.77
N LEU A 160 -7.20 5.11 11.85
CA LEU A 160 -6.41 5.23 10.63
C LEU A 160 -4.94 5.51 10.94
N HIS A 161 -4.65 6.44 11.87
CA HIS A 161 -3.27 6.70 12.30
C HIS A 161 -2.57 5.47 12.88
N ARG A 162 -3.28 4.63 13.65
CA ARG A 162 -2.73 3.37 14.15
C ARG A 162 -2.45 2.39 13.02
N LEU A 163 -3.38 2.25 12.07
CA LEU A 163 -3.18 1.42 10.89
C LEU A 163 -1.95 1.88 10.11
N THR A 164 -1.81 3.18 9.85
CA THR A 164 -0.63 3.75 9.18
C THR A 164 0.66 3.37 9.92
N ALA A 165 0.72 3.58 11.23
CA ALA A 165 1.90 3.26 12.03
C ALA A 165 2.23 1.75 12.01
N ASP A 166 1.23 0.88 12.14
CA ASP A 166 1.40 -0.57 12.09
C ASP A 166 1.95 -1.03 10.74
N LEU A 167 1.40 -0.52 9.63
CA LEU A 167 1.84 -0.88 8.29
C LEU A 167 3.27 -0.44 7.99
N HIS A 168 3.66 0.79 8.35
CA HIS A 168 5.06 1.23 8.19
C HIS A 168 6.02 0.44 9.07
N ARG A 169 5.60 0.06 10.29
CA ARG A 169 6.41 -0.79 11.17
C ARG A 169 6.68 -2.13 10.49
N VAL A 170 5.65 -2.81 9.98
CA VAL A 170 5.78 -4.07 9.23
C VAL A 170 6.72 -3.90 8.03
N ALA A 171 6.54 -2.85 7.22
CA ALA A 171 7.41 -2.61 6.07
C ALA A 171 8.89 -2.44 6.50
N SER A 172 9.13 -1.67 7.56
CA SER A 172 10.47 -1.40 8.06
C SER A 172 11.19 -2.63 8.62
N GLU A 173 10.45 -3.51 9.33
CA GLU A 173 10.97 -4.75 9.92
C GLU A 173 11.38 -5.76 8.85
N ASN A 174 10.68 -5.78 7.72
CA ASN A 174 10.90 -6.75 6.65
C ASN A 174 11.89 -6.27 5.58
N ALA A 175 12.13 -4.97 5.48
CA ALA A 175 13.09 -4.41 4.54
C ALA A 175 14.57 -4.68 4.91
N GLY A 176 14.85 -5.35 6.04
CA GLY A 176 16.20 -5.73 6.50
C GLY A 176 16.43 -7.23 6.70
N ALA A 177 15.48 -8.09 6.31
CA ALA A 177 15.61 -9.53 6.47
C ALA A 177 16.30 -10.15 5.25
N ASP A 178 17.64 -10.21 5.30
CA ASP A 178 18.48 -11.08 4.45
C ASP A 178 18.86 -12.36 5.22
#